data_AF-A0A7S0SVF4-F1
#
_entry.id   AF-A0A7S0SVF4-F1
#
_cell.length_a   1.000
_cell.length_b   1.000
_cell.length_c   1.000
_cell.angle_alpha   90.00
_cell.angle_beta   90.00
_cell.angle_gamma   90.00
#
_symmetry.space_group_name_H-M   'P 1'
#
loop_
_entity.id
_entity.type
_entity.pdbx_description
1 polymer ?
#
loop_
_entity_poly.entity_id
_entity_poly.type
_entity_poly.pdbx_seq_one_letter_code
_entity_poly.pdbx_strand_id
1 'polypeptide(L)'
;MSNIIELASQLSSQSNAIDFLIANGVISVPLCCEAPMRSDPKRPKIYICCKYPCRKKKSIVKDTFCGNSNLPVNTILLIAFLWCTGSTHSAIQQQTGVSKNTVTDWWQYCQELVGMTLENDKIGGPGIVVEIDESKFGKRKYNSGKRVEGVWVLGGVERTEERRMFAIAVEDRRKDTLTKFIKRYVKSGSHIITDCWRGYDTAALAKIGMQHSTVNHTVGFKDPLTGAHTNSIEGNWRGFKQQIPTQHYNTLFVNGGLDEVTWRRLNKGNEWPKFLEAIRDIRYY
;
A
#
# COMPACT_ATOMS: atom_id res chain seq x y z
N MET A 1 15.32 10.61 8.16
CA MET A 1 15.37 9.14 8.13
C MET A 1 15.89 8.66 9.47
N SER A 2 15.05 8.02 10.28
CA SER A 2 15.55 7.26 11.43
C SER A 2 16.34 6.07 10.90
N ASN A 3 17.63 6.03 11.21
CA ASN A 3 18.50 4.91 10.92
C ASN A 3 18.10 3.72 11.81
N ILE A 4 18.26 2.47 11.32
CA ILE A 4 18.00 1.24 12.08
C ILE A 4 18.63 1.24 13.49
N ILE A 5 19.79 1.88 13.67
CA ILE A 5 20.49 2.03 14.95
C ILE A 5 19.65 2.87 15.93
N GLU A 6 19.09 3.98 15.47
CA GLU A 6 18.25 4.86 16.29
C GLU A 6 16.97 4.13 16.71
N LEU A 7 16.33 3.45 15.76
CA LEU A 7 15.11 2.68 16.02
C LEU A 7 15.37 1.50 16.96
N ALA A 8 16.51 0.83 16.86
CA ALA A 8 16.86 -0.29 17.75
C ALA A 8 16.87 0.14 19.21
N SER A 9 17.34 1.36 19.52
CA SER A 9 17.30 1.89 20.89
C SER A 9 15.86 2.14 21.37
N GLN A 10 15.00 2.66 20.49
CA GLN A 10 13.60 2.98 20.76
C GLN A 10 12.75 1.70 20.91
N LEU A 11 13.11 0.63 20.22
CA LEU A 11 12.40 -0.66 20.27
C LEU A 11 13.07 -1.70 21.20
N SER A 12 14.06 -1.29 21.98
CA SER A 12 14.81 -2.19 22.87
C SER A 12 13.97 -2.84 23.98
N SER A 13 12.85 -2.22 24.35
CA SER A 13 11.88 -2.77 25.31
C SER A 13 10.45 -2.43 24.89
N GLN A 14 9.48 -3.18 25.42
CA GLN A 14 8.06 -2.89 25.19
C GLN A 14 7.67 -1.50 25.73
N SER A 15 8.25 -1.06 26.85
CA SER A 15 7.97 0.28 27.40
C SER A 15 8.54 1.37 26.50
N ASN A 16 9.78 1.22 26.03
CA ASN A 16 10.40 2.19 25.11
C ASN A 16 9.60 2.31 23.81
N ALA A 17 9.08 1.20 23.29
CA ALA A 17 8.23 1.20 22.11
C ALA A 17 6.89 1.91 22.33
N ILE A 18 6.30 1.79 23.53
CA ILE A 18 5.09 2.53 23.91
C ILE A 18 5.41 4.03 24.00
N ASP A 19 6.51 4.41 24.66
CA ASP A 19 6.94 5.80 24.77
C ASP A 19 7.22 6.42 23.39
N PHE A 20 7.82 5.63 22.48
CA PHE A 20 8.02 6.02 21.09
C PHE A 20 6.69 6.30 20.37
N LEU A 21 5.67 5.45 20.53
CA LEU A 21 4.36 5.67 19.93
C LEU A 21 3.64 6.88 20.53
N ILE A 22 3.79 7.14 21.83
CA ILE A 22 3.26 8.35 22.49
C ILE A 22 3.95 9.59 21.92
N ALA A 23 5.28 9.58 21.79
CA ALA A 23 6.04 10.70 21.27
C ALA A 23 5.69 11.03 19.80
N ASN A 24 5.32 10.02 19.01
CA ASN A 24 4.85 10.20 17.62
C ASN A 24 3.34 10.48 17.51
N GLY A 25 2.63 10.57 18.63
CA GLY A 25 1.18 10.84 18.66
C GLY A 25 0.31 9.69 18.16
N VAL A 26 0.88 8.50 17.94
CA VAL A 26 0.14 7.31 17.48
C VAL A 26 -0.82 6.79 18.56
N ILE A 27 -0.40 6.87 19.83
CA ILE A 27 -1.21 6.48 20.97
C ILE A 27 -1.14 7.55 22.05
N SER A 28 -2.21 7.67 22.85
CA SER A 28 -2.28 8.64 23.95
C SER A 28 -2.41 7.93 25.30
N VAL A 29 -1.77 8.49 26.34
CA VAL A 29 -1.95 8.01 27.71
C VAL A 29 -3.43 8.14 28.10
N PRO A 30 -4.08 7.04 28.54
CA PRO A 30 -5.50 7.09 28.83
C PRO A 30 -5.79 7.96 30.07
N LEU A 31 -6.90 8.69 30.01
CA LEU A 31 -7.40 9.49 31.12
C LEU A 31 -8.43 8.72 31.96
N CYS A 32 -8.43 8.96 33.27
CA CYS A 32 -9.46 8.49 34.19
C CYS A 32 -9.54 9.41 35.41
N CYS A 33 -10.75 9.77 35.84
CA CYS A 33 -10.96 10.72 36.94
C CYS A 33 -10.22 12.05 36.71
N GLU A 34 -10.28 12.57 35.47
CA GLU A 34 -9.67 13.83 35.04
C GLU A 34 -8.13 13.88 35.16
N ALA A 35 -7.48 12.74 35.34
CA ALA A 35 -6.02 12.64 35.43
C ALA A 35 -5.46 11.57 34.48
N PRO A 36 -4.21 11.72 34.00
CA PRO A 36 -3.47 10.66 33.32
C PRO A 36 -3.31 9.43 34.21
N MET A 37 -3.57 8.25 33.64
CA MET A 37 -3.33 6.98 34.30
C MET A 37 -1.83 6.64 34.29
N ARG A 38 -1.37 5.77 35.19
CA ARG A 38 0.03 5.30 35.22
C ARG A 38 0.16 3.89 34.65
N SER A 39 1.25 3.61 33.96
CA SER A 39 1.55 2.27 33.46
C SER A 39 1.70 1.26 34.61
N ASP A 40 1.18 0.04 34.41
CA ASP A 40 1.38 -1.12 35.29
C ASP A 40 2.81 -1.66 35.07
N PRO A 41 3.71 -1.63 36.08
CA PRO A 41 5.10 -2.07 35.92
C PRO A 41 5.24 -3.53 35.44
N LYS A 42 4.24 -4.38 35.71
CA LYS A 42 4.24 -5.79 35.30
C LYS A 42 3.63 -6.00 33.92
N ARG A 43 2.80 -5.06 33.45
CA ARG A 43 2.05 -5.16 32.20
C ARG A 43 2.08 -3.81 31.48
N PRO A 44 3.14 -3.50 30.72
CA PRO A 44 3.33 -2.17 30.13
C PRO A 44 2.17 -1.68 29.25
N LYS A 45 1.39 -2.58 28.66
CA LYS A 45 0.17 -2.23 27.89
C LYS A 45 -1.00 -1.75 28.77
N ILE A 46 -0.99 -2.03 30.06
CA ILE A 46 -2.09 -1.75 30.99
C ILE A 46 -1.77 -0.51 31.81
N TYR A 47 -2.69 0.43 31.84
CA TYR A 47 -2.61 1.66 32.63
C TYR A 47 -3.68 1.63 33.72
N ILE A 48 -3.33 2.10 34.91
CA ILE A 48 -4.14 2.03 36.13
C ILE A 48 -4.43 3.44 36.64
N CYS A 49 -5.70 3.71 36.98
CA CYS A 49 -6.09 4.95 37.64
C CYS A 49 -5.50 4.99 39.06
N CYS A 50 -4.77 6.06 39.39
CA CYS A 50 -4.16 6.22 40.70
C CYS A 50 -5.13 6.71 41.78
N LYS A 51 -6.31 7.23 41.39
CA LYS A 51 -7.30 7.76 42.33
C LYS A 51 -8.04 6.62 43.04
N TYR A 52 -8.06 6.68 44.37
CA TYR A 52 -8.88 5.79 45.20
C TYR A 52 -10.32 6.34 45.28
N PRO A 53 -11.37 5.49 45.26
CA PRO A 53 -11.34 4.02 45.14
C PRO A 53 -11.31 3.50 43.70
N CYS A 54 -11.28 4.37 42.69
CA CYS A 54 -11.49 4.03 41.27
C CYS A 54 -10.66 2.84 40.76
N ARG A 55 -9.32 2.91 40.81
CA ARG A 55 -8.37 1.84 40.40
C ARG A 55 -8.66 1.15 39.05
N LYS A 56 -9.46 1.77 38.16
CA LYS A 56 -9.81 1.24 36.84
C LYS A 56 -8.56 0.97 36.01
N LYS A 57 -8.64 -0.06 35.17
CA LYS A 57 -7.57 -0.46 34.25
C LYS A 57 -8.01 -0.22 32.81
N LYS A 58 -7.10 0.28 31.97
CA LYS A 58 -7.31 0.46 30.54
C LYS A 58 -6.08 -0.03 29.79
N SER A 59 -6.27 -0.60 28.60
CA SER A 59 -5.16 -0.90 27.71
C SER A 59 -4.80 0.36 26.91
N ILE A 60 -3.53 0.74 26.84
CA ILE A 60 -3.05 1.90 26.05
C ILE A 60 -3.08 1.63 24.55
N VAL A 61 -3.03 0.36 24.16
CA VAL A 61 -3.09 -0.06 22.75
C VAL A 61 -4.51 -0.37 22.28
N LYS A 62 -5.52 -0.13 23.12
CA LYS A 62 -6.91 -0.38 22.72
C LYS A 62 -7.28 0.57 21.58
N ASP A 63 -7.95 0.05 20.55
CA ASP A 63 -8.40 0.81 19.38
C ASP A 63 -7.21 1.48 18.66
N THR A 64 -6.07 0.78 18.57
CA THR A 64 -4.86 1.22 17.85
C THR A 64 -4.30 0.09 16.99
N PHE A 65 -3.28 0.39 16.17
CA PHE A 65 -2.53 -0.58 15.37
C PHE A 65 -2.09 -1.83 16.16
N CYS A 66 -1.77 -1.68 17.44
CA CYS A 66 -1.26 -2.76 18.29
C CYS A 66 -2.35 -3.49 19.12
N GLY A 67 -3.62 -3.13 18.96
CA GLY A 67 -4.69 -3.47 19.91
C GLY A 67 -5.14 -4.92 19.93
N ASN A 68 -5.24 -5.55 18.76
CA ASN A 68 -5.78 -6.91 18.61
C ASN A 68 -4.70 -8.00 18.66
N SER A 69 -3.54 -7.71 19.28
CA SER A 69 -2.41 -8.65 19.33
C SER A 69 -1.86 -8.89 20.72
N ASN A 70 -1.56 -10.17 20.99
CA ASN A 70 -0.84 -10.59 22.18
C ASN A 70 0.68 -10.35 22.09
N LEU A 71 1.22 -10.00 20.90
CA LEU A 71 2.64 -9.73 20.75
C LEU A 71 3.06 -8.46 21.51
N PRO A 72 4.30 -8.41 22.02
CA PRO A 72 4.86 -7.18 22.58
C PRO A 72 4.87 -6.04 21.56
N VAL A 73 4.60 -4.80 22.01
CA VAL A 73 4.55 -3.61 21.13
C VAL A 73 5.85 -3.41 20.34
N ASN A 74 7.00 -3.64 20.98
CA ASN A 74 8.30 -3.56 20.31
C ASN A 74 8.47 -4.60 19.20
N THR A 75 7.96 -5.83 19.39
CA THR A 75 7.97 -6.85 18.35
C THR A 75 7.08 -6.46 17.17
N ILE A 76 5.89 -5.91 17.44
CA ILE A 76 4.97 -5.43 16.41
C ILE A 76 5.63 -4.34 15.56
N LEU A 77 6.24 -3.34 16.20
CA LEU A 77 6.91 -2.25 15.48
C LEU A 77 8.13 -2.72 14.71
N LEU A 78 8.87 -3.71 15.24
CA LEU A 78 9.99 -4.31 14.51
C LEU A 78 9.51 -5.04 13.23
N ILE A 79 8.40 -5.79 13.31
CA ILE A 79 7.79 -6.41 12.12
C ILE A 79 7.41 -5.35 11.09
N ALA A 80 6.70 -4.30 11.52
CA ALA A 80 6.26 -3.21 10.65
C ALA A 80 7.45 -2.45 10.02
N PHE A 81 8.51 -2.20 10.78
CA PHE A 81 9.71 -1.54 10.27
C PHE A 81 10.46 -2.41 9.25
N LEU A 82 10.65 -3.70 9.55
CA LEU A 82 11.30 -4.62 8.61
C LEU A 82 10.47 -4.78 7.32
N TRP A 83 9.14 -4.79 7.45
CA TRP A 83 8.25 -4.71 6.31
C TRP A 83 8.46 -3.40 5.53
N CYS A 84 8.46 -2.23 6.19
CA CYS A 84 8.67 -0.93 5.53
C CYS A 84 10.01 -0.86 4.77
N THR A 85 11.06 -1.51 5.29
CA THR A 85 12.38 -1.55 4.66
C THR A 85 12.53 -2.62 3.57
N GLY A 86 11.47 -3.36 3.25
CA GLY A 86 11.45 -4.36 2.18
C GLY A 86 12.14 -5.67 2.56
N SER A 87 12.25 -5.98 3.85
CA SER A 87 12.78 -7.25 4.32
C SER A 87 11.90 -8.42 3.86
N THR A 88 12.52 -9.55 3.53
CA THR A 88 11.78 -10.74 3.13
C THR A 88 11.02 -11.36 4.31
N HIS A 89 9.97 -12.13 4.03
CA HIS A 89 9.25 -12.90 5.06
C HIS A 89 10.20 -13.74 5.95
N SER A 90 11.20 -14.40 5.34
CA SER A 90 12.17 -15.21 6.08
C SER A 90 13.08 -14.37 6.97
N ALA A 91 13.50 -13.20 6.50
CA ALA A 91 14.29 -12.27 7.29
C ALA A 91 13.50 -11.73 8.49
N ILE A 92 12.23 -11.33 8.29
CA ILE A 92 11.35 -10.89 9.38
C ILE A 92 11.20 -12.00 10.41
N GLN A 93 10.94 -13.23 9.97
CA GLN A 93 10.83 -14.39 10.86
C GLN A 93 12.11 -14.60 11.67
N GLN A 94 13.28 -14.59 11.03
CA GLN A 94 14.56 -14.81 11.68
C GLN A 94 14.91 -13.71 12.68
N GLN A 95 14.66 -12.45 12.35
CA GLN A 95 15.00 -11.29 13.18
C GLN A 95 14.07 -11.11 14.38
N THR A 96 12.79 -11.49 14.24
CA THR A 96 11.78 -11.29 15.29
C THR A 96 11.50 -12.52 16.12
N GLY A 97 11.84 -13.72 15.61
CA GLY A 97 11.55 -15.00 16.26
C GLY A 97 10.08 -15.41 16.27
N VAL A 98 9.19 -14.64 15.63
CA VAL A 98 7.75 -14.96 15.58
C VAL A 98 7.46 -16.07 14.57
N SER A 99 6.29 -16.71 14.67
CA SER A 99 5.91 -17.77 13.75
C SER A 99 5.70 -17.24 12.32
N LYS A 100 5.89 -18.10 11.32
CA LYS A 100 5.62 -17.77 9.91
C LYS A 100 4.18 -17.25 9.69
N ASN A 101 3.21 -17.86 10.36
CA ASN A 101 1.81 -17.45 10.26
C ASN A 101 1.64 -16.04 10.81
N THR A 102 2.23 -15.76 11.98
CA THR A 102 2.24 -14.42 12.57
C THR A 102 2.87 -13.37 11.64
N VAL A 103 3.99 -13.68 10.99
CA VAL A 103 4.57 -12.77 9.97
C VAL A 103 3.59 -12.53 8.83
N THR A 104 2.88 -13.57 8.39
CA THR A 104 1.90 -13.47 7.30
C THR A 104 0.72 -12.58 7.67
N ASP A 105 0.17 -12.76 8.88
CA ASP A 105 -0.95 -11.96 9.38
C ASP A 105 -0.57 -10.48 9.46
N TRP A 106 0.60 -10.18 10.04
CA TRP A 106 1.10 -8.80 10.12
C TRP A 106 1.46 -8.21 8.76
N TRP A 107 1.98 -9.01 7.84
CA TRP A 107 2.26 -8.56 6.48
C TRP A 107 0.96 -8.10 5.79
N GLN A 108 -0.07 -8.93 5.81
CA GLN A 108 -1.38 -8.59 5.23
C GLN A 108 -1.99 -7.39 5.91
N TYR A 109 -1.92 -7.31 7.23
CA TYR A 109 -2.43 -6.16 7.97
C TYR A 109 -1.71 -4.86 7.61
N CYS A 110 -0.38 -4.89 7.41
CA CYS A 110 0.37 -3.73 6.91
C CYS A 110 -0.08 -3.34 5.50
N GLN A 111 -0.28 -4.32 4.60
CA GLN A 111 -0.77 -4.08 3.24
C GLN A 111 -2.15 -3.41 3.23
N GLU A 112 -3.10 -3.96 3.98
CA GLU A 112 -4.45 -3.41 4.11
C GLU A 112 -4.41 -1.97 4.64
N LEU A 113 -3.61 -1.75 5.68
CA LEU A 113 -3.47 -0.46 6.33
C LEU A 113 -2.94 0.61 5.38
N VAL A 114 -1.86 0.33 4.64
CA VAL A 114 -1.33 1.29 3.67
C VAL A 114 -2.27 1.46 2.47
N GLY A 115 -2.99 0.41 2.08
CA GLY A 115 -4.04 0.48 1.05
C GLY A 115 -5.14 1.48 1.40
N MET A 116 -5.53 1.57 2.68
CA MET A 116 -6.48 2.59 3.16
C MET A 116 -5.95 4.02 3.03
N THR A 117 -4.63 4.22 3.02
CA THR A 117 -4.00 5.55 2.84
C THR A 117 -3.81 5.96 1.40
N LEU A 118 -3.92 5.02 0.46
CA LEU A 118 -3.96 5.36 -0.95
C LEU A 118 -5.29 6.03 -1.23
N GLU A 119 -5.30 7.35 -1.13
CA GLU A 119 -6.48 8.19 -1.36
C GLU A 119 -7.22 7.76 -2.63
N ASN A 120 -8.56 7.81 -2.60
CA ASN A 120 -9.39 7.65 -3.81
C ASN A 120 -9.25 8.85 -4.78
N ASP A 121 -8.22 9.66 -4.61
CA ASP A 121 -7.95 10.83 -5.40
C ASP A 121 -7.51 10.41 -6.80
N LYS A 122 -8.40 10.67 -7.74
CA LYS A 122 -8.16 10.42 -9.16
C LYS A 122 -6.86 11.09 -9.59
N ILE A 123 -6.08 10.38 -10.40
CA ILE A 123 -4.89 10.92 -11.06
C ILE A 123 -5.29 11.70 -12.32
N GLY A 124 -4.38 12.47 -12.89
CA GLY A 124 -4.59 13.28 -14.07
C GLY A 124 -5.29 14.60 -13.77
N GLY A 125 -5.92 15.16 -14.80
CA GLY A 125 -6.61 16.45 -14.79
C GLY A 125 -6.34 17.23 -16.08
N PRO A 126 -6.97 18.40 -16.24
CA PRO A 126 -6.71 19.28 -17.38
C PRO A 126 -5.21 19.55 -17.55
N GLY A 127 -4.68 19.26 -18.74
CA GLY A 127 -3.27 19.43 -19.08
C GLY A 127 -2.33 18.34 -18.57
N ILE A 128 -2.84 17.31 -17.87
CA ILE A 128 -2.04 16.17 -17.40
C ILE A 128 -2.23 14.97 -18.32
N VAL A 129 -1.11 14.38 -18.73
CA VAL A 129 -1.08 13.16 -19.52
C VAL A 129 -0.99 11.94 -18.61
N VAL A 130 -1.81 10.93 -18.86
CA VAL A 130 -1.83 9.65 -18.13
C VAL A 130 -1.61 8.50 -19.11
N GLU A 131 -0.55 7.72 -18.91
CA GLU A 131 -0.35 6.45 -19.63
C GLU A 131 -1.18 5.37 -18.95
N ILE A 132 -1.96 4.60 -19.72
CA ILE A 132 -2.80 3.51 -19.21
C ILE A 132 -2.51 2.24 -20.02
N ASP A 133 -2.36 1.11 -19.31
CA ASP A 133 -2.09 -0.20 -19.89
C ASP A 133 -2.63 -1.32 -19.00
N GLU A 134 -2.81 -2.52 -19.57
CA GLU A 134 -3.18 -3.73 -18.86
C GLU A 134 -2.06 -4.76 -18.83
N SER A 135 -1.82 -5.34 -17.66
CA SER A 135 -0.90 -6.47 -17.52
C SER A 135 -1.58 -7.68 -16.94
N LYS A 136 -1.29 -8.84 -17.52
CA LYS A 136 -1.70 -10.12 -16.94
C LYS A 136 -0.66 -10.63 -15.94
N PHE A 137 -1.08 -10.80 -14.69
CA PHE A 137 -0.32 -11.44 -13.61
C PHE A 137 -0.66 -12.93 -13.59
N GLY A 138 0.33 -13.81 -13.42
CA GLY A 138 0.09 -15.26 -13.40
C GLY A 138 -0.14 -15.89 -14.79
N LYS A 139 0.53 -15.38 -15.83
CA LYS A 139 0.52 -16.02 -17.17
C LYS A 139 1.59 -17.11 -17.26
N ARG A 140 1.25 -18.26 -17.87
CA ARG A 140 2.26 -19.27 -18.25
C ARG A 140 3.31 -18.65 -19.18
N LYS A 141 4.58 -18.91 -18.92
CA LYS A 141 5.67 -18.64 -19.88
C LYS A 141 5.87 -19.90 -20.74
N TYR A 142 5.85 -19.75 -22.07
CA TYR A 142 6.18 -20.83 -23.03
C TYR A 142 5.39 -22.14 -22.88
N ASN A 143 4.10 -22.09 -22.55
CA ASN A 143 3.26 -23.29 -22.33
C ASN A 143 3.77 -24.29 -21.25
N SER A 144 4.81 -23.93 -20.50
CA SER A 144 5.41 -24.76 -19.45
C SER A 144 4.97 -24.29 -18.05
N GLY A 145 4.85 -25.22 -17.09
CA GLY A 145 4.47 -24.95 -15.69
C GLY A 145 2.98 -25.13 -15.38
N LYS A 146 2.53 -24.84 -14.16
CA LYS A 146 1.11 -25.02 -13.74
C LYS A 146 0.19 -24.05 -14.51
N ARG A 147 -1.02 -24.49 -14.88
CA ARG A 147 -2.04 -23.61 -15.47
C ARG A 147 -2.54 -22.68 -14.36
N VAL A 148 -2.35 -21.37 -14.55
CA VAL A 148 -2.86 -20.32 -13.66
C VAL A 148 -3.78 -19.45 -14.51
N GLU A 149 -4.99 -19.21 -14.04
CA GLU A 149 -5.99 -18.38 -14.73
C GLU A 149 -5.47 -16.95 -14.91
N GLY A 150 -4.74 -16.48 -13.88
CA GLY A 150 -4.08 -15.18 -13.82
C GLY A 150 -5.07 -14.04 -13.63
N VAL A 151 -4.58 -12.92 -13.10
CA VAL A 151 -5.40 -11.73 -12.86
C VAL A 151 -5.02 -10.66 -13.87
N TRP A 152 -6.03 -10.02 -14.48
CA TRP A 152 -5.81 -8.81 -15.24
C TRP A 152 -5.67 -7.63 -14.29
N VAL A 153 -4.64 -6.83 -14.48
CA VAL A 153 -4.41 -5.61 -13.72
C VAL A 153 -4.42 -4.45 -14.69
N LEU A 154 -5.26 -3.46 -14.43
CA LEU A 154 -5.27 -2.18 -15.13
C LEU A 154 -4.46 -1.19 -14.29
N GLY A 155 -3.59 -0.43 -14.93
CA GLY A 155 -2.84 0.63 -14.25
C GLY A 155 -2.74 1.88 -15.08
N GLY A 156 -2.62 3.01 -14.39
CA GLY A 156 -2.39 4.30 -14.98
C GLY A 156 -1.28 5.03 -14.24
N VAL A 157 -0.45 5.79 -14.96
CA VAL A 157 0.61 6.62 -14.40
C VAL A 157 0.65 7.98 -15.06
N GLU A 158 0.75 9.03 -14.25
CA GLU A 158 0.92 10.39 -14.75
C GLU A 158 2.31 10.59 -15.35
N ARG A 159 2.38 11.34 -16.46
CA ARG A 159 3.64 11.90 -16.99
C ARG A 159 3.99 13.21 -16.31
N THR A 160 4.08 13.17 -15.00
CA THR A 160 4.46 14.28 -14.12
C THR A 160 5.72 13.93 -13.35
N GLU A 161 6.29 14.87 -12.58
CA GLU A 161 7.44 14.57 -11.72
C GLU A 161 7.03 13.68 -10.53
N GLU A 162 5.82 13.89 -10.01
CA GLU A 162 5.23 13.14 -8.90
C GLU A 162 4.92 11.69 -9.30
N ARG A 163 4.68 11.45 -10.61
CA ARG A 163 4.41 10.12 -11.19
C ARG A 163 3.33 9.35 -10.43
N ARG A 164 2.26 10.03 -10.02
CA ARG A 164 1.14 9.40 -9.33
C ARG A 164 0.58 8.29 -10.20
N MET A 165 0.14 7.22 -9.55
CA MET A 165 -0.32 6.03 -10.25
C MET A 165 -1.46 5.33 -9.53
N PHE A 166 -2.17 4.49 -10.26
CA PHE A 166 -3.02 3.45 -9.69
C PHE A 166 -2.69 2.11 -10.37
N ALA A 167 -2.94 1.02 -9.65
CA ALA A 167 -2.92 -0.33 -10.20
C ALA A 167 -4.00 -1.15 -9.52
N ILE A 168 -4.93 -1.71 -10.29
CA ILE A 168 -6.11 -2.40 -9.75
C ILE A 168 -6.36 -3.71 -10.48
N ALA A 169 -6.79 -4.73 -9.76
CA ALA A 169 -7.29 -5.94 -10.39
C ALA A 169 -8.64 -5.69 -11.08
N VAL A 170 -8.78 -6.22 -12.29
CA VAL A 170 -10.01 -6.17 -13.08
C VAL A 170 -10.42 -7.58 -13.51
N GLU A 171 -11.73 -7.80 -13.61
CA GLU A 171 -12.29 -9.09 -14.03
C GLU A 171 -11.97 -9.42 -15.49
N ASP A 172 -11.94 -8.39 -16.34
CA ASP A 172 -11.66 -8.51 -17.76
C ASP A 172 -11.19 -7.18 -18.36
N ARG A 173 -10.84 -7.24 -19.65
CA ARG A 173 -10.38 -6.12 -20.49
C ARG A 173 -11.42 -5.69 -21.53
N ARG A 174 -12.71 -5.84 -21.20
CA ARG A 174 -13.81 -5.36 -22.05
C ARG A 174 -13.87 -3.83 -21.97
N LYS A 175 -14.33 -3.21 -23.05
CA LYS A 175 -14.49 -1.76 -23.18
C LYS A 175 -15.23 -1.13 -21.99
N ASP A 176 -16.33 -1.73 -21.57
CA ASP A 176 -17.15 -1.20 -20.47
C ASP A 176 -16.41 -1.24 -19.13
N THR A 177 -15.72 -2.34 -18.86
CA THR A 177 -14.88 -2.51 -17.66
C THR A 177 -13.77 -1.47 -17.61
N LEU A 178 -13.00 -1.33 -18.69
CA LEU A 178 -11.90 -0.37 -18.78
C LEU A 178 -12.39 1.07 -18.66
N THR A 179 -13.44 1.44 -19.41
CA THR A 179 -14.01 2.79 -19.39
C THR A 179 -14.55 3.14 -17.99
N LYS A 180 -15.21 2.19 -17.31
CA LYS A 180 -15.69 2.35 -15.92
C LYS A 180 -14.53 2.66 -14.97
N PHE A 181 -13.44 1.90 -15.06
CA PHE A 181 -12.29 2.10 -14.18
C PHE A 181 -11.52 3.38 -14.51
N ILE A 182 -11.31 3.70 -15.78
CA ILE A 182 -10.73 4.99 -16.18
C ILE A 182 -11.54 6.16 -15.63
N LYS A 183 -12.87 6.13 -15.77
CA LYS A 183 -13.75 7.16 -15.19
C LYS A 183 -13.62 7.25 -13.66
N ARG A 184 -13.39 6.12 -12.98
CA ARG A 184 -13.25 6.05 -11.53
C ARG A 184 -11.92 6.61 -11.04
N TYR A 185 -10.82 6.35 -11.75
CA TYR A 185 -9.45 6.63 -11.27
C TYR A 185 -8.75 7.79 -11.98
N VAL A 186 -9.29 8.31 -13.09
CA VAL A 186 -8.70 9.41 -13.85
C VAL A 186 -9.65 10.62 -13.86
N LYS A 187 -9.13 11.82 -13.60
CA LYS A 187 -9.90 13.07 -13.63
C LYS A 187 -10.31 13.41 -15.07
N SER A 188 -11.52 13.93 -15.23
CA SER A 188 -11.98 14.43 -16.53
C SER A 188 -11.10 15.60 -17.01
N GLY A 189 -10.96 15.76 -18.32
CA GLY A 189 -10.04 16.71 -18.94
C GLY A 189 -8.61 16.19 -19.12
N SER A 190 -8.30 14.97 -18.67
CA SER A 190 -6.99 14.35 -18.87
C SER A 190 -6.75 13.96 -20.33
N HIS A 191 -5.48 13.90 -20.71
CA HIS A 191 -5.04 13.27 -21.95
C HIS A 191 -4.53 11.87 -21.66
N ILE A 192 -5.25 10.86 -22.12
CA ILE A 192 -4.91 9.45 -21.93
C ILE A 192 -4.12 8.94 -23.14
N ILE A 193 -3.05 8.20 -22.85
CA ILE A 193 -2.28 7.45 -23.85
C ILE A 193 -2.40 5.95 -23.54
N THR A 194 -2.88 5.16 -24.51
CA THR A 194 -2.96 3.69 -24.40
C THR A 194 -2.34 3.01 -25.61
N ASP A 195 -2.29 1.67 -25.60
CA ASP A 195 -2.02 0.90 -26.81
C ASP A 195 -3.23 0.93 -27.79
N CYS A 196 -3.07 0.32 -28.97
CA CYS A 196 -4.15 0.19 -29.95
C CYS A 196 -5.17 -0.93 -29.61
N TRP A 197 -5.32 -1.33 -28.34
CA TRP A 197 -6.29 -2.35 -27.97
C TRP A 197 -7.72 -1.86 -28.18
N ARG A 198 -8.56 -2.70 -28.82
CA ARG A 198 -9.97 -2.39 -29.11
C ARG A 198 -10.84 -2.08 -27.88
N GLY A 199 -10.36 -2.42 -26.69
CA GLY A 199 -11.01 -2.07 -25.42
C GLY A 199 -10.97 -0.58 -25.14
N TYR A 200 -9.94 0.13 -25.63
CA TYR A 200 -9.79 1.58 -25.51
C TYR A 200 -10.51 2.31 -26.64
N ASP A 201 -11.82 2.42 -26.50
CA ASP A 201 -12.66 3.09 -27.47
C ASP A 201 -12.62 4.61 -27.31
N THR A 202 -12.01 5.30 -28.27
CA THR A 202 -11.86 6.76 -28.27
C THR A 202 -13.19 7.50 -28.09
N ALA A 203 -14.28 7.03 -28.70
CA ALA A 203 -15.58 7.69 -28.59
C ALA A 203 -16.18 7.57 -27.17
N ALA A 204 -16.04 6.42 -26.52
CA ALA A 204 -16.47 6.22 -25.13
C ALA A 204 -15.62 7.03 -24.15
N LEU A 205 -14.30 7.11 -24.38
CA LEU A 205 -13.39 7.93 -23.59
C LEU A 205 -13.70 9.43 -23.73
N ALA A 206 -14.00 9.90 -24.94
CA ALA A 206 -14.44 11.27 -25.16
C ALA A 206 -15.74 11.61 -24.41
N LYS A 207 -16.70 10.67 -24.34
CA LYS A 207 -17.96 10.85 -23.59
C LYS A 207 -17.77 11.02 -22.08
N ILE A 208 -16.69 10.50 -21.52
CA ILE A 208 -16.32 10.71 -20.12
C ILE A 208 -15.33 11.89 -19.93
N GLY A 209 -15.13 12.68 -20.99
CA GLY A 209 -14.33 13.90 -21.01
C GLY A 209 -12.83 13.65 -21.06
N MET A 210 -12.38 12.54 -21.67
CA MET A 210 -10.96 12.25 -21.84
C MET A 210 -10.53 12.57 -23.28
N GLN A 211 -9.36 13.20 -23.43
CA GLN A 211 -8.65 13.22 -24.69
C GLN A 211 -7.87 11.91 -24.82
N HIS A 212 -7.78 11.33 -26.02
CA HIS A 212 -7.22 9.99 -26.20
C HIS A 212 -6.26 9.92 -27.39
N SER A 213 -5.09 9.34 -27.15
CA SER A 213 -4.13 8.97 -28.19
C SER A 213 -3.70 7.53 -28.01
N THR A 214 -3.41 6.86 -29.12
CA THR A 214 -3.01 5.45 -29.14
C THR A 214 -1.58 5.30 -29.63
N VAL A 215 -0.85 4.33 -29.08
CA VAL A 215 0.49 3.96 -29.51
C VAL A 215 0.43 2.61 -30.23
N ASN A 216 0.92 2.57 -31.46
CA ASN A 216 0.98 1.32 -32.23
C ASN A 216 2.32 0.60 -32.04
N HIS A 217 2.36 -0.33 -31.08
CA HIS A 217 3.54 -1.14 -30.78
C HIS A 217 4.02 -2.07 -31.91
N THR A 218 3.24 -2.23 -32.98
CA THR A 218 3.68 -3.00 -34.16
C THR A 218 4.55 -2.18 -35.13
N VAL A 219 4.47 -0.84 -35.05
CA VAL A 219 5.16 0.10 -35.95
C VAL A 219 6.38 0.74 -35.27
N GLY A 220 6.35 0.91 -33.94
CA GLY A 220 7.51 1.38 -33.15
C GLY A 220 7.20 1.52 -31.65
N PHE A 221 8.24 1.73 -30.83
CA PHE A 221 8.13 1.93 -29.37
C PHE A 221 7.73 3.36 -28.95
N LYS A 222 7.67 4.28 -29.92
CA LYS A 222 7.27 5.67 -29.76
C LYS A 222 6.58 6.08 -31.05
N ASP A 223 5.45 6.77 -30.93
CA ASP A 223 4.81 7.36 -32.10
C ASP A 223 5.73 8.48 -32.66
N PRO A 224 6.19 8.41 -33.91
CA PRO A 224 7.16 9.35 -34.45
C PRO A 224 6.60 10.76 -34.70
N LEU A 225 5.27 10.92 -34.76
CA LEU A 225 4.60 12.20 -35.03
C LEU A 225 4.18 12.91 -33.73
N THR A 226 3.70 12.16 -32.75
CA THR A 226 3.14 12.68 -31.48
C THR A 226 4.07 12.47 -30.29
N GLY A 227 5.08 11.58 -30.42
CA GLY A 227 5.97 11.21 -29.34
C GLY A 227 5.34 10.36 -28.23
N ALA A 228 4.10 9.90 -28.42
CA ALA A 228 3.37 9.08 -27.45
C ALA A 228 4.03 7.70 -27.24
N HIS A 229 4.03 7.21 -25.99
CA HIS A 229 4.52 5.87 -25.60
C HIS A 229 3.89 5.43 -24.26
N THR A 230 3.95 4.15 -23.95
CA THR A 230 3.49 3.56 -22.67
C THR A 230 4.65 2.99 -21.83
N ASN A 231 5.88 3.39 -22.15
CA ASN A 231 7.10 2.86 -21.52
C ASN A 231 7.10 2.99 -19.99
N SER A 232 6.48 4.04 -19.43
CA SER A 232 6.48 4.27 -17.99
C SER A 232 5.62 3.23 -17.30
N ILE A 233 4.40 2.98 -17.81
CA ILE A 233 3.50 1.97 -17.25
C ILE A 233 4.01 0.55 -17.48
N GLU A 234 4.60 0.26 -18.65
CA GLU A 234 5.23 -1.03 -18.94
C GLU A 234 6.41 -1.33 -18.00
N GLY A 235 7.26 -0.32 -17.74
CA GLY A 235 8.34 -0.42 -16.77
C GLY A 235 7.83 -0.70 -15.36
N ASN A 236 6.70 -0.09 -14.96
CA ASN A 236 6.08 -0.34 -13.66
C ASN A 236 5.63 -1.80 -13.54
N TRP A 237 5.05 -2.40 -14.59
CA TRP A 237 4.62 -3.81 -14.53
C TRP A 237 5.74 -4.77 -14.20
N ARG A 238 6.97 -4.50 -14.67
CA ARG A 238 8.14 -5.28 -14.27
C ARG A 238 8.41 -5.15 -12.76
N GLY A 239 8.38 -3.93 -12.22
CA GLY A 239 8.58 -3.68 -10.79
C GLY A 239 7.53 -4.36 -9.92
N PHE A 240 6.26 -4.24 -10.30
CA PHE A 240 5.15 -4.89 -9.59
C PHE A 240 5.29 -6.42 -9.58
N LYS A 241 5.62 -7.03 -10.74
CA LYS A 241 5.80 -8.49 -10.82
C LYS A 241 7.03 -8.98 -10.05
N GLN A 242 8.05 -8.16 -9.86
CA GLN A 242 9.21 -8.55 -9.04
C GLN A 242 8.92 -8.49 -7.54
N GLN A 243 8.11 -7.52 -7.11
CA GLN A 243 7.83 -7.30 -5.68
C GLN A 243 6.68 -8.18 -5.18
N ILE A 244 5.66 -8.43 -6.01
CA ILE A 244 4.52 -9.26 -5.63
C ILE A 244 4.89 -10.74 -5.87
N PRO A 245 4.85 -11.60 -4.83
CA PRO A 245 5.11 -13.02 -4.97
C PRO A 245 4.18 -13.66 -6.02
N THR A 246 4.72 -14.56 -6.83
CA THR A 246 3.94 -15.21 -7.90
C THR A 246 2.75 -16.02 -7.36
N GLN A 247 2.85 -16.51 -6.11
CA GLN A 247 1.77 -17.19 -5.40
C GLN A 247 0.58 -16.25 -5.12
N HIS A 248 0.81 -14.93 -5.06
CA HIS A 248 -0.21 -13.92 -4.80
C HIS A 248 -0.88 -13.41 -6.09
N TYR A 249 -0.54 -13.96 -7.26
CA TYR A 249 -1.17 -13.61 -8.54
C TYR A 249 -2.56 -14.25 -8.70
N ASN A 250 -3.42 -14.00 -7.73
CA ASN A 250 -4.80 -14.44 -7.67
C ASN A 250 -5.66 -13.34 -7.05
N THR A 251 -6.97 -13.42 -7.25
CA THR A 251 -7.92 -12.37 -6.86
C THR A 251 -7.98 -12.10 -5.35
N LEU A 252 -7.56 -13.06 -4.52
CA LEU A 252 -7.57 -12.91 -3.06
C LEU A 252 -6.43 -12.02 -2.56
N PHE A 253 -5.23 -12.16 -3.12
CA PHE A 253 -4.01 -11.54 -2.57
C PHE A 253 -3.39 -10.44 -3.44
N VAL A 254 -3.75 -10.38 -4.74
CA VAL A 254 -3.08 -9.46 -5.66
C VAL A 254 -3.26 -8.00 -5.24
N ASN A 255 -4.45 -7.61 -4.78
CA ASN A 255 -4.76 -6.22 -4.43
C ASN A 255 -3.87 -5.69 -3.31
N GLY A 256 -3.70 -6.43 -2.21
CA GLY A 256 -2.78 -6.01 -1.13
C GLY A 256 -1.34 -5.83 -1.62
N GLY A 257 -0.89 -6.65 -2.58
CA GLY A 257 0.40 -6.47 -3.23
C GLY A 257 0.46 -5.25 -4.16
N LEU A 258 -0.60 -4.98 -4.92
CA LEU A 258 -0.68 -3.78 -5.78
C LEU A 258 -0.65 -2.51 -4.94
N ASP A 259 -1.41 -2.49 -3.84
CA ASP A 259 -1.48 -1.37 -2.89
C ASP A 259 -0.12 -1.15 -2.22
N GLU A 260 0.52 -2.23 -1.74
CA GLU A 260 1.86 -2.14 -1.16
C GLU A 260 2.87 -1.52 -2.14
N VAL A 261 2.95 -2.03 -3.37
CA VAL A 261 3.93 -1.53 -4.35
C VAL A 261 3.63 -0.09 -4.74
N THR A 262 2.34 0.26 -4.89
CA THR A 262 1.91 1.63 -5.18
C THR A 262 2.29 2.58 -4.05
N TRP A 263 1.99 2.20 -2.81
CA TRP A 263 2.28 3.00 -1.62
C TRP A 263 3.78 3.18 -1.41
N ARG A 264 4.60 2.13 -1.56
CA ARG A 264 6.06 2.23 -1.47
C ARG A 264 6.63 3.17 -2.51
N ARG A 265 6.08 3.15 -3.72
CA ARG A 265 6.53 4.04 -4.80
C ARG A 265 6.26 5.52 -4.47
N LEU A 266 5.06 5.83 -3.98
CA LEU A 266 4.68 7.20 -3.60
C LEU A 266 5.51 7.72 -2.41
N ASN A 267 5.89 6.82 -1.50
CA ASN A 267 6.59 7.16 -0.26
C ASN A 267 8.06 6.78 -0.28
N LYS A 268 8.67 6.66 -1.47
CA LYS A 268 10.03 6.16 -1.63
C LYS A 268 11.04 6.96 -0.79
N GLY A 269 11.78 6.27 0.07
CA GLY A 269 12.76 6.86 1.00
C GLY A 269 12.16 7.48 2.27
N ASN A 270 10.83 7.48 2.40
CA ASN A 270 10.07 7.97 3.54
C ASN A 270 9.03 6.94 4.03
N GLU A 271 9.23 5.66 3.71
CA GLU A 271 8.26 4.59 3.98
C GLU A 271 7.94 4.50 5.47
N TRP A 272 8.96 4.44 6.34
CA TRP A 272 8.74 4.33 7.78
C TRP A 272 8.01 5.56 8.40
N PRO A 273 8.46 6.81 8.16
CA PRO A 273 7.71 7.99 8.61
C PRO A 273 6.25 8.02 8.11
N LYS A 274 6.03 7.68 6.83
CA LYS A 274 4.68 7.64 6.23
C LYS A 274 3.82 6.52 6.81
N PHE A 275 4.44 5.40 7.18
CA PHE A 275 3.76 4.34 7.91
C PHE A 275 3.34 4.79 9.31
N LEU A 276 4.18 5.54 10.02
CA LEU A 276 3.83 6.11 11.33
C LEU A 276 2.66 7.10 11.24
N GLU A 277 2.63 7.94 10.20
CA GLU A 277 1.48 8.80 9.90
C GLU A 277 0.22 7.95 9.64
N ALA A 278 0.34 6.89 8.82
CA ALA A 278 -0.77 5.99 8.51
C ALA A 278 -1.38 5.36 9.77
N ILE A 279 -0.56 4.78 10.64
CA ILE A 279 -1.05 4.12 11.87
C ILE A 279 -1.59 5.11 12.92
N ARG A 280 -1.26 6.40 12.80
CA ARG A 280 -1.79 7.47 13.65
C ARG A 280 -3.16 7.93 13.17
N ASP A 281 -3.32 8.09 11.86
CA ASP A 281 -4.47 8.78 11.27
C ASP A 281 -5.64 7.83 10.97
N ILE A 282 -5.38 6.52 10.89
CA ILE A 282 -6.40 5.48 10.70
C ILE A 282 -7.20 5.25 11.98
N ARG A 283 -8.52 5.13 11.81
CA ARG A 283 -9.42 4.74 12.91
C ARG A 283 -9.53 3.24 13.00
N TYR A 284 -9.28 2.71 14.20
CA TYR A 284 -9.45 1.30 14.53
C TYR A 284 -10.77 1.11 15.28
N TYR A 285 -11.44 -0.02 15.05
CA TYR A 285 -12.72 -0.39 15.66
C TYR A 285 -12.62 -1.75 16.35
#